data_AF-A0A967J5I4-F1
#
_entry.id   AF-A0A967J5I4-F1
#
_cell.length_a   1.000
_cell.length_b   1.000
_cell.length_c   1.000
_cell.angle_alpha   90.00
_cell.angle_beta   90.00
_cell.angle_gamma   90.00
#
_symmetry.space_group_name_H-M   'P 1'
#
loop_
_entity.id
_entity.type
_entity.pdbx_description
1 polymer ?
#
loop_
_entity_poly.entity_id
_entity_poly.type
_entity_poly.pdbx_seq_one_letter_code
_entity_poly.pdbx_strand_id
1 'polypeptide(L)'
;MTRRRTILELLDAALGAVDPRAAVARAIDRDGETVIVAGETYRPKGRIVLLALGKAAATMAEGAAEALAGIPLTGVVAGPA
;
A
#
# COMPACT_ATOMS: atom_id res chain seq x y z
N MET A 1 29.43 -3.37 -17.61
CA MET A 1 28.14 -4.02 -17.31
C MET A 1 27.67 -4.78 -18.54
N THR A 2 27.14 -6.00 -18.38
CA THR A 2 26.56 -6.78 -19.50
C THR A 2 25.09 -6.43 -19.70
N ARG A 3 24.60 -6.45 -20.94
CA ARG A 3 23.18 -6.15 -21.28
C ARG A 3 22.20 -6.98 -20.46
N ARG A 4 22.49 -8.27 -20.25
CA ARG A 4 21.69 -9.17 -19.41
C ARG A 4 21.54 -8.67 -17.98
N ARG A 5 22.63 -8.20 -17.36
CA ARG A 5 22.61 -7.71 -15.98
C ARG A 5 21.73 -6.47 -15.86
N THR A 6 21.88 -5.52 -16.77
CA THR A 6 21.06 -4.30 -16.81
C THR A 6 19.57 -4.61 -16.95
N ILE A 7 19.20 -5.58 -17.80
CA ILE A 7 17.79 -5.99 -17.97
C ILE A 7 17.22 -6.57 -16.67
N LEU A 8 17.99 -7.42 -15.98
CA LEU A 8 17.53 -8.01 -14.72
C LEU A 8 17.40 -6.97 -13.61
N GLU A 9 18.33 -6.01 -13.53
CA GLU A 9 18.25 -4.90 -12.56
C GLU A 9 17.02 -4.01 -12.83
N LEU A 10 16.70 -3.72 -14.09
CA LEU A 10 15.48 -3.00 -14.48
C LEU A 10 14.22 -3.78 -14.13
N LEU A 11 14.20 -5.09 -14.40
CA LEU A 11 13.05 -5.94 -14.10
C LEU A 11 12.80 -6.01 -12.58
N ASP A 12 13.86 -6.18 -11.79
CA ASP A 12 13.77 -6.21 -10.33
C ASP A 12 13.22 -4.90 -9.77
N ALA A 13 13.72 -3.76 -10.25
CA ALA A 13 13.20 -2.44 -9.88
C ALA A 13 11.74 -2.27 -10.29
N ALA A 14 11.35 -2.72 -11.49
CA ALA A 14 9.97 -2.65 -11.96
C ALA A 14 9.02 -3.51 -11.11
N LEU A 15 9.45 -4.73 -10.72
CA LEU A 15 8.69 -5.59 -9.83
C LEU A 15 8.55 -4.98 -8.43
N GLY A 16 9.63 -4.42 -7.88
CA GLY A 16 9.60 -3.72 -6.59
C GLY A 16 8.73 -2.46 -6.60
N ALA A 17 8.62 -1.77 -7.74
CA ALA A 17 7.73 -0.62 -7.90
C ALA A 17 6.25 -1.01 -7.81
N VAL A 18 5.89 -2.23 -8.20
CA VAL A 18 4.51 -2.73 -8.21
C VAL A 18 4.22 -3.78 -7.13
N ASP A 19 5.15 -4.02 -6.21
CA ASP A 19 4.90 -4.86 -5.04
C ASP A 19 3.67 -4.35 -4.28
N PRO A 20 2.61 -5.16 -4.07
CA PRO A 20 1.33 -4.65 -3.57
C PRO A 20 1.42 -3.99 -2.19
N ARG A 21 2.23 -4.53 -1.28
CA ARG A 21 2.39 -4.00 0.07
C ARG A 21 3.13 -2.67 0.03
N ALA A 22 4.31 -2.66 -0.58
CA ALA A 22 5.16 -1.48 -0.64
C ALA A 22 4.51 -0.36 -1.48
N ALA A 23 3.81 -0.70 -2.57
CA ALA A 23 3.11 0.27 -3.39
C ALA A 23 2.00 0.99 -2.60
N VAL A 24 1.18 0.25 -1.84
CA VAL A 24 0.14 0.85 -1.00
C VAL A 24 0.75 1.66 0.14
N ALA A 25 1.75 1.11 0.84
CA ALA A 25 2.40 1.81 1.94
C ALA A 25 3.04 3.14 1.49
N ARG A 26 3.69 3.16 0.32
CA ARG A 26 4.26 4.40 -0.26
C ARG A 26 3.20 5.41 -0.71
N ALA A 27 2.00 4.96 -1.03
CA ALA A 27 0.93 5.83 -1.49
C ALA A 27 0.20 6.52 -0.33
N ILE A 28 0.43 6.12 0.91
CA ILE A 28 -0.26 6.63 2.10
C ILE A 28 0.79 7.26 3.02
N ASP A 29 0.67 8.56 3.26
CA ASP A 29 1.48 9.30 4.21
C ASP A 29 0.60 9.87 5.33
N ARG A 30 1.23 10.26 6.44
CA ARG A 30 0.54 10.77 7.61
C ARG A 30 1.25 11.96 8.22
N ASP A 31 0.45 12.96 8.52
CA ASP A 31 0.85 14.15 9.27
C ASP A 31 -0.16 14.42 10.39
N GLY A 32 0.14 13.89 11.57
CA GLY A 32 -0.76 13.94 12.73
C GLY A 32 -2.10 13.23 12.46
N GLU A 33 -3.19 14.01 12.48
CA GLU A 33 -4.55 13.55 12.15
C GLU A 33 -4.87 13.60 10.64
N THR A 34 -3.92 14.07 9.84
CA THR A 34 -4.06 14.15 8.39
C THR A 34 -3.51 12.88 7.75
N VAL A 35 -4.30 12.30 6.85
CA VAL A 35 -3.88 11.17 6.00
C VAL A 35 -3.78 11.70 4.58
N ILE A 36 -2.64 11.48 3.94
CA ILE A 36 -2.38 11.87 2.56
C ILE A 36 -2.36 10.60 1.73
N VAL A 37 -3.24 10.48 0.73
CA VAL A 37 -3.31 9.31 -0.15
C VAL A 37 -3.06 9.77 -1.58
N ALA A 38 -1.96 9.33 -2.18
CA ALA A 38 -1.55 9.71 -3.53
C ALA A 38 -1.54 11.25 -3.77
N GLY A 39 -1.16 12.01 -2.75
CA GLY A 39 -1.13 13.48 -2.77
C GLY A 39 -2.43 14.16 -2.33
N GLU A 40 -3.53 13.42 -2.22
CA GLU A 40 -4.82 13.94 -1.75
C GLU A 40 -4.91 13.90 -0.23
N THR A 41 -5.38 14.99 0.35
CA THR A 41 -5.33 15.20 1.81
C THR A 41 -6.70 14.97 2.46
N TYR A 42 -6.73 14.12 3.48
CA TYR A 42 -7.94 13.75 4.23
C TYR A 42 -7.75 13.98 5.73
N ARG A 43 -8.82 14.39 6.43
CA ARG A 43 -8.85 14.52 7.90
C ARG A 43 -9.98 13.66 8.47
N PRO A 44 -9.78 12.34 8.61
CA PRO A 44 -10.80 11.44 9.11
C PRO A 44 -11.17 11.79 10.56
N LYS A 45 -12.48 11.97 10.83
CA LYS A 45 -13.01 12.31 12.17
C LYS A 45 -13.39 11.09 13.01
N GLY A 46 -12.75 9.96 12.76
CA GLY A 46 -13.12 8.69 13.40
C GLY A 46 -12.34 7.51 12.83
N ARG A 47 -12.97 6.33 12.87
CA ARG A 47 -12.37 5.09 12.39
C ARG A 47 -12.32 5.04 10.86
N ILE A 48 -11.20 4.56 10.32
CA ILE A 48 -11.07 4.22 8.90
C ILE A 48 -11.61 2.80 8.69
N VAL A 49 -12.40 2.61 7.63
CA VAL A 49 -12.89 1.30 7.20
C VAL A 49 -12.10 0.86 5.97
N LEU A 50 -11.35 -0.23 6.10
CA LEU A 50 -10.57 -0.84 5.02
C LEU A 50 -11.44 -1.88 4.29
N LEU A 51 -11.56 -1.75 2.98
CA LEU A 51 -12.15 -2.77 2.11
C LEU A 51 -11.10 -3.20 1.09
N ALA A 52 -10.60 -4.43 1.23
CA ALA A 52 -9.61 -4.98 0.31
C ALA A 52 -10.19 -6.21 -0.40
N LEU A 53 -10.26 -6.14 -1.73
CA LEU A 53 -10.88 -7.18 -2.57
C LEU A 53 -9.94 -7.59 -3.71
N GLY A 54 -9.79 -8.89 -3.94
CA GLY A 54 -9.03 -9.45 -5.05
C GLY A 54 -7.80 -10.25 -4.65
N LYS A 55 -7.03 -10.70 -5.65
CA LYS A 55 -5.86 -11.61 -5.47
C LYS A 55 -4.81 -11.09 -4.49
N ALA A 56 -4.52 -9.79 -4.54
CA ALA A 56 -3.52 -9.16 -3.68
C ALA A 56 -4.16 -8.48 -2.45
N ALA A 57 -5.43 -8.75 -2.14
CA ALA A 57 -6.18 -8.04 -1.11
C ALA A 57 -5.48 -8.07 0.25
N ALA A 58 -5.01 -9.24 0.69
CA ALA A 58 -4.29 -9.38 1.96
C ALA A 58 -3.01 -8.54 1.98
N THR A 59 -2.17 -8.66 0.96
CA THR A 59 -0.89 -7.94 0.87
C THR A 59 -1.08 -6.41 0.75
N MET A 60 -2.09 -5.96 0.02
CA MET A 60 -2.45 -4.54 -0.04
C MET A 60 -3.00 -4.03 1.30
N ALA A 61 -3.83 -4.84 1.97
CA ALA A 61 -4.38 -4.53 3.28
C ALA A 61 -3.29 -4.38 4.35
N GLU A 62 -2.27 -5.23 4.32
CA GLU A 62 -1.10 -5.12 5.18
C GLU A 62 -0.38 -3.78 4.98
N GLY A 63 -0.10 -3.39 3.74
CA GLY A 63 0.55 -2.12 3.44
C GLY A 63 -0.26 -0.91 3.93
N ALA A 64 -1.60 -0.96 3.77
CA ALA A 64 -2.49 0.07 4.29
C ALA A 64 -2.52 0.10 5.83
N ALA A 65 -2.58 -1.06 6.48
CA ALA A 65 -2.61 -1.16 7.93
C ALA A 65 -1.31 -0.64 8.57
N GLU A 66 -0.17 -0.92 7.94
CA GLU A 66 1.13 -0.39 8.36
C GLU A 66 1.20 1.13 8.22
N ALA A 67 0.82 1.67 7.07
CA ALA A 67 0.82 3.11 6.85
C ALA A 67 -0.15 3.83 7.81
N LEU A 68 -1.29 3.22 8.15
CA LEU A 68 -2.32 3.79 9.04
C LEU A 68 -2.13 3.42 10.52
N ALA A 69 -1.00 2.82 10.92
CA ALA A 69 -0.78 2.30 12.26
C ALA A 69 -0.99 3.33 13.38
N GLY A 70 -1.97 3.12 14.25
CA GLY A 70 -2.32 4.06 15.33
C GLY A 70 -3.51 4.97 15.02
N ILE A 71 -4.06 4.91 13.80
CA ILE A 71 -5.43 5.36 13.53
C ILE A 71 -6.35 4.15 13.75
N PRO A 72 -7.52 4.33 14.41
CA PRO A 72 -8.49 3.24 14.51
C PRO A 72 -8.87 2.73 13.11
N LEU A 73 -8.62 1.44 12.88
CA LEU A 73 -8.85 0.77 11.60
C LEU A 73 -9.72 -0.49 11.84
N THR A 74 -10.70 -0.72 10.98
CA THR A 74 -11.47 -1.98 10.89
C THR A 74 -11.70 -2.29 9.43
N GLY A 75 -12.10 -3.51 9.09
CA GLY A 75 -12.36 -3.79 7.68
C GLY A 75 -12.66 -5.22 7.33
N VAL A 76 -12.74 -5.46 6.02
CA VAL A 76 -12.89 -6.77 5.41
C VAL A 76 -11.81 -6.94 4.34
N VAL A 77 -11.19 -8.11 4.34
CA VAL A 77 -10.26 -8.57 3.31
C VAL A 77 -10.86 -9.81 2.68
N ALA A 78 -11.04 -9.81 1.36
CA ALA A 78 -11.51 -10.97 0.61
C ALA A 78 -10.68 -11.19 -0.65
N GLY A 79 -10.11 -12.38 -0.77
CA GLY A 79 -9.38 -12.83 -1.94
C GLY A 79 -9.87 -14.21 -2.39
N PRO A 80 -9.43 -14.69 -3.56
CA PRO A 80 -9.60 -16.09 -3.91
C PRO A 80 -8.96 -16.99 -2.84
N ALA A 81 -9.58 -18.15 -2.62
CA ALA A 81 -9.06 -19.21 -1.76
C ALA A 81 -7.80 -19.85 -2.34
#